data_AF-B4VK06-F1
#
_entry.id   AF-B4VK06-F1
#
_cell.length_a   1.000
_cell.length_b   1.000
_cell.length_c   1.000
_cell.angle_alpha   90.00
_cell.angle_beta   90.00
_cell.angle_gamma   90.00
#
_symmetry.space_group_name_H-M   'P 1'
#
loop_
_entity.id
_entity.type
_entity.pdbx_description
1 polymer ?
#
loop_
_entity_poly.entity_id
_entity_poly.type
_entity_poly.pdbx_seq_one_letter_code
_entity_poly.pdbx_strand_id
1 'polypeptide(L)'
;MAHSLEGRVPFLDLKMIELGQRIPAHLKLAGDPLVEKWILRKAFEDLLPSEIVWRTKEQFDEGSGTVDLLTQMLAKGMSEEEAQTYRQKHPEARLRSAEECYYHQIFMDVFEQPESILANVARWSERPV
;
A
#
# COMPACT_ATOMS: atom_id res chain seq x y z
N MET A 1 -0.58 16.66 3.78
CA MET A 1 -0.41 18.11 3.54
C MET A 1 0.83 18.72 4.23
N ALA A 2 1.82 17.93 4.68
CA ALA A 2 2.99 18.43 5.41
C ALA A 2 3.82 19.53 4.70
N HIS A 3 3.64 19.67 3.38
CA HIS A 3 4.31 20.69 2.56
C HIS A 3 3.34 21.67 1.89
N SER A 4 2.13 21.86 2.45
CA SER A 4 1.11 22.80 1.93
C SER A 4 0.70 22.59 0.47
N LEU A 5 0.85 21.36 -0.03
CA LEU A 5 0.38 20.94 -1.35
C LEU A 5 -0.95 20.20 -1.22
N GLU A 6 -1.90 20.55 -2.10
CA GLU A 6 -3.19 19.86 -2.22
C GLU A 6 -3.06 18.71 -3.23
N GLY A 7 -3.14 17.47 -2.74
CA GLY A 7 -3.20 16.29 -3.59
C GLY A 7 -4.64 16.04 -4.06
N ARG A 8 -4.87 16.02 -5.37
CA ARG A 8 -6.16 15.61 -5.96
C ARG A 8 -6.09 14.18 -6.47
N VAL A 9 -7.15 13.42 -6.24
CA VAL A 9 -7.23 11.98 -6.55
C VAL A 9 -8.45 11.70 -7.45
N PRO A 10 -8.38 12.00 -8.76
CA PRO A 10 -9.54 11.93 -9.65
C PRO A 10 -10.23 10.56 -9.72
N PHE A 11 -9.48 9.47 -9.52
CA PHE A 11 -10.04 8.12 -9.48
C PHE A 11 -10.95 7.86 -8.28
N LEU A 12 -10.92 8.71 -7.26
CA LEU A 12 -11.82 8.65 -6.10
C LEU A 12 -13.02 9.62 -6.20
N ASP A 13 -13.22 10.26 -7.35
CA ASP A 13 -14.47 10.98 -7.61
C ASP A 13 -15.68 10.02 -7.54
N LEU A 14 -16.79 10.46 -6.96
CA LEU A 14 -17.97 9.61 -6.74
C LEU A 14 -18.55 9.08 -8.05
N LYS A 15 -18.55 9.87 -9.13
CA LYS A 15 -19.05 9.42 -10.44
C LYS A 15 -18.08 8.44 -11.08
N MET A 16 -16.77 8.63 -10.90
CA MET A 16 -15.75 7.67 -11.34
C MET A 16 -15.87 6.33 -10.60
N ILE A 17 -16.10 6.36 -9.28
CA ILE A 17 -16.34 5.16 -8.49
C ILE A 17 -17.61 4.45 -8.97
N GLU A 18 -18.71 5.18 -9.15
CA GLU A 18 -19.98 4.62 -9.63
C GLU A 18 -19.82 3.97 -11.01
N LEU A 19 -19.13 4.64 -11.94
CA LEU A 19 -18.78 4.07 -13.24
C LEU A 19 -17.95 2.79 -13.07
N GLY A 20 -16.90 2.83 -12.25
CA GLY A 20 -16.03 1.69 -11.96
C GLY A 20 -16.78 0.50 -11.37
N GLN A 21 -17.81 0.73 -10.55
CA GLN A 21 -18.65 -0.33 -9.99
C GLN A 21 -19.59 -0.96 -11.03
N ARG A 22 -20.07 -0.19 -12.01
CA ARG A 22 -20.95 -0.69 -13.09
C ARG A 22 -20.21 -1.49 -14.17
N ILE A 23 -18.89 -1.33 -14.28
CA ILE A 23 -18.07 -2.09 -15.23
C ILE A 23 -18.08 -3.59 -14.87
N PRO A 24 -18.41 -4.49 -15.83
CA PRO A 24 -18.32 -5.93 -15.64
C PRO A 24 -16.95 -6.38 -15.11
N ALA A 25 -16.94 -7.24 -14.09
CA ALA A 25 -15.70 -7.66 -13.42
C ALA A 25 -14.68 -8.29 -14.38
N HIS A 26 -15.14 -9.08 -15.37
CA HIS A 26 -14.28 -9.71 -16.37
C HIS A 26 -13.55 -8.71 -17.26
N LEU A 27 -13.96 -7.44 -17.35
CA LEU A 27 -13.25 -6.40 -18.10
C LEU A 27 -12.17 -5.69 -17.28
N LYS A 28 -12.18 -5.89 -15.95
CA LYS A 28 -11.16 -5.32 -15.05
C LYS A 28 -9.86 -6.15 -15.06
N LEU A 29 -9.95 -7.41 -15.44
CA LEU A 29 -8.86 -8.36 -15.64
C LEU A 29 -9.19 -9.20 -16.88
N ALA A 30 -8.61 -8.86 -18.03
CA ALA A 30 -8.91 -9.45 -19.34
C ALA A 30 -7.67 -9.48 -20.24
N GLY A 31 -7.80 -10.11 -21.40
CA GLY A 31 -6.73 -10.25 -22.40
C GLY A 31 -6.08 -11.62 -22.37
N ASP A 32 -5.17 -11.84 -23.33
CA ASP A 32 -4.29 -13.01 -23.39
C ASP A 32 -2.86 -12.55 -23.68
N PRO A 33 -1.96 -12.53 -22.67
CA PRO A 33 -2.17 -12.94 -21.28
C PRO A 33 -3.14 -12.02 -20.51
N LEU A 34 -3.65 -12.47 -19.36
CA LEU A 34 -4.51 -11.64 -18.50
C LEU A 34 -3.75 -10.39 -18.01
N VAL A 35 -4.35 -9.22 -18.23
CA VAL A 35 -3.81 -7.90 -17.83
C VAL A 35 -4.77 -7.20 -16.88
N GLU A 36 -4.24 -6.63 -15.80
CA GLU A 36 -5.02 -5.85 -14.85
C GLU A 36 -5.40 -4.48 -15.41
N LYS A 37 -6.53 -3.94 -14.94
CA LYS A 37 -7.07 -2.65 -15.39
C LYS A 37 -7.28 -2.63 -16.91
N TRP A 38 -7.57 -3.77 -17.53
CA TRP A 38 -7.60 -3.93 -18.98
C TRP A 38 -8.49 -2.89 -19.67
N ILE A 39 -9.75 -2.73 -19.22
CA ILE A 39 -10.67 -1.74 -19.81
C ILE A 39 -10.19 -0.30 -19.66
N LEU A 40 -9.48 0.02 -18.57
CA LEU A 40 -8.89 1.35 -18.38
C LEU A 40 -7.76 1.56 -19.39
N ARG A 41 -6.94 0.53 -19.66
CA ARG A 41 -5.87 0.61 -20.67
C ARG A 41 -6.48 0.83 -22.07
N LYS A 42 -7.50 0.05 -22.44
CA LYS A 42 -8.23 0.19 -23.72
C LYS A 42 -8.83 1.59 -23.92
N ALA A 43 -9.36 2.20 -22.86
CA ALA A 43 -9.99 3.51 -22.94
C ALA A 43 -9.02 4.67 -23.25
N PHE A 44 -7.70 4.45 -23.19
CA PHE A 44 -6.66 5.47 -23.41
C PHE A 44 -5.58 5.02 -24.42
N GLU A 45 -5.80 3.94 -25.16
CA GLU A 45 -4.85 3.42 -26.16
C GLU A 45 -4.50 4.43 -27.26
N ASP A 46 -5.44 5.29 -27.60
CA ASP A 46 -5.29 6.35 -28.61
C ASP A 46 -4.65 7.62 -28.05
N LEU A 47 -4.49 7.72 -26.73
CA LEU A 47 -4.00 8.92 -26.04
C LEU A 47 -2.57 8.79 -25.50
N LEU A 48 -2.08 7.57 -25.30
CA LEU A 48 -0.78 7.30 -24.68
C LEU A 48 0.05 6.31 -25.51
N PRO A 49 1.39 6.37 -25.46
CA PRO A 49 2.25 5.39 -26.12
C PRO A 49 1.97 3.96 -25.63
N SER A 50 2.04 3.00 -26.55
CA SER A 50 1.71 1.59 -26.28
C SER A 50 2.53 1.01 -25.13
N GLU A 51 3.81 1.37 -25.05
CA GLU A 51 4.73 0.95 -23.99
C GLU A 51 4.34 1.45 -22.59
N ILE A 52 3.60 2.56 -22.50
CA ILE A 52 3.04 3.08 -21.25
C ILE A 52 1.69 2.42 -20.95
N VAL A 53 0.82 2.33 -21.96
CA VAL A 53 -0.54 1.75 -21.83
C VAL A 53 -0.48 0.29 -21.42
N TRP A 54 0.52 -0.45 -21.88
CA TRP A 54 0.67 -1.90 -21.65
C TRP A 54 1.83 -2.27 -20.73
N ARG A 55 2.39 -1.29 -20.02
CA ARG A 55 3.44 -1.54 -19.01
C ARG A 55 2.92 -2.43 -17.88
N THR A 56 3.76 -3.36 -17.44
CA THR A 56 3.54 -4.17 -16.24
C THR A 56 3.53 -3.30 -14.98
N LYS A 57 2.72 -3.70 -13.99
CA LYS A 57 2.73 -3.07 -12.67
C LYS A 57 4.05 -3.37 -11.95
N GLU A 58 4.68 -2.34 -11.43
CA GLU A 58 5.78 -2.41 -10.47
C GLU A 58 5.33 -1.85 -9.13
N GLN A 59 5.94 -2.31 -8.04
CA GLN A 59 5.70 -1.72 -6.72
C GLN A 59 6.37 -0.33 -6.64
N PHE A 60 5.93 0.51 -5.69
CA PHE A 60 6.41 1.89 -5.64
C PHE A 60 7.89 1.97 -5.26
N ASP A 61 8.31 1.16 -4.30
CA ASP A 61 9.68 1.02 -3.84
C ASP A 61 10.62 0.42 -4.89
N GLU A 62 10.14 -0.56 -5.66
CA GLU A 62 10.81 -1.09 -6.85
C GLU A 62 10.98 0.01 -7.91
N GLY A 63 9.88 0.70 -8.24
CA GLY A 63 9.87 1.76 -9.25
C GLY A 63 10.69 3.00 -8.87
N SER A 64 10.86 3.28 -7.57
CA SER A 64 11.76 4.34 -7.09
C SER A 64 13.21 3.89 -6.91
N GLY A 65 13.49 2.58 -7.00
CA GLY A 65 14.82 2.02 -6.77
C GLY A 65 15.28 2.08 -5.32
N THR A 66 14.35 2.10 -4.36
CA THR A 66 14.66 2.33 -2.92
C THR A 66 14.65 1.06 -2.08
N VAL A 67 14.35 -0.10 -2.65
CA VAL A 67 14.20 -1.38 -1.93
C VAL A 67 15.42 -1.69 -1.06
N ASP A 68 16.63 -1.64 -1.65
CA ASP A 68 17.87 -1.95 -0.92
C ASP A 68 18.16 -0.94 0.20
N LEU A 69 17.89 0.34 -0.06
CA LEU A 69 18.09 1.41 0.92
C LEU A 69 17.15 1.25 2.11
N LEU A 70 15.86 1.00 1.86
CA LEU A 70 14.86 0.78 2.91
C LEU A 70 15.23 -0.43 3.75
N THR A 71 15.63 -1.53 3.12
CA THR A 71 16.07 -2.74 3.82
C THR A 71 17.26 -2.47 4.75
N GLN A 72 18.26 -1.73 4.27
CA GLN A 72 19.42 -1.34 5.08
C GLN A 72 19.06 -0.39 6.22
N MET A 73 18.13 0.54 6.01
CA MET A 73 17.67 1.46 7.04
C MET A 73 16.90 0.74 8.14
N LEU A 74 16.00 -0.17 7.77
CA LEU A 74 15.21 -0.96 8.70
C LEU A 74 16.10 -1.88 9.56
N ALA A 75 17.11 -2.52 8.95
CA ALA A 75 18.07 -3.33 9.68
C ALA A 75 18.89 -2.53 10.71
N LYS A 76 19.06 -1.22 10.51
CA LYS A 76 19.68 -0.30 11.49
C LYS A 76 18.70 0.22 12.53
N GLY A 77 17.42 0.31 12.18
CA GLY A 77 16.37 0.80 13.06
C GLY A 77 16.00 -0.20 14.15
N MET A 78 15.94 -1.48 13.81
CA MET A 78 15.65 -2.57 14.74
C MET A 78 16.20 -3.90 14.23
N SER A 79 17.04 -4.54 15.04
CA SER A 79 17.52 -5.90 14.79
C SER A 79 16.43 -6.95 15.08
N GLU A 80 16.62 -8.18 14.59
CA GLU A 80 15.65 -9.26 14.83
C GLU A 80 15.55 -9.65 16.32
N GLU A 81 16.64 -9.55 17.08
CA GLU A 81 16.66 -9.82 18.53
C GLU A 81 15.86 -8.76 19.31
N GLU A 82 16.04 -7.49 18.95
CA GLU A 82 15.26 -6.38 19.50
C GLU A 82 13.78 -6.51 19.13
N ALA A 83 13.48 -6.87 17.88
CA ALA A 83 12.12 -7.11 17.42
C ALA A 83 11.45 -8.26 18.18
N GLN A 84 12.16 -9.35 18.46
CA GLN A 84 11.63 -10.46 19.25
C GLN A 84 11.30 -10.02 20.68
N THR A 85 12.17 -9.25 21.30
CA THR A 85 11.94 -8.68 22.64
C THR A 85 10.76 -7.72 22.62
N TYR A 86 10.66 -6.87 21.59
CA TYR A 86 9.56 -5.93 21.42
C TYR A 86 8.21 -6.64 21.29
N ARG A 87 8.14 -7.70 20.46
CA ARG A 87 6.93 -8.53 20.31
C ARG A 87 6.48 -9.17 21.63
N GLN A 88 7.42 -9.60 22.47
CA GLN A 88 7.09 -10.17 23.78
C GLN A 88 6.51 -9.14 24.75
N LYS A 89 6.94 -7.88 24.65
CA LYS A 89 6.42 -6.77 25.45
C LYS A 89 5.06 -6.25 24.94
N HIS A 90 4.78 -6.43 23.65
CA HIS A 90 3.56 -5.98 22.99
C HIS A 90 2.79 -7.12 22.31
N PRO A 91 2.36 -8.17 23.06
CA PRO A 91 1.69 -9.32 22.49
C PRO A 91 0.34 -8.97 21.83
N GLU A 92 -0.37 -7.97 22.35
CA GLU A 92 -1.61 -7.44 21.81
C GLU A 92 -1.45 -6.82 20.41
N ALA A 93 -0.26 -6.27 20.13
CA ALA A 93 0.06 -5.66 18.85
C ALA A 93 0.35 -6.69 17.75
N ARG A 94 0.42 -8.01 18.06
CA ARG A 94 0.50 -9.11 17.07
C ARG A 94 1.41 -8.81 15.86
N LEU A 95 2.61 -8.30 16.11
CA LEU A 95 3.53 -7.82 15.08
C LEU A 95 4.27 -9.00 14.44
N ARG A 96 4.50 -8.96 13.11
CA ARG A 96 4.91 -10.12 12.30
C ARG A 96 6.34 -10.06 11.78
N SER A 97 6.95 -8.89 11.77
CA SER A 97 8.33 -8.69 11.27
C SER A 97 9.07 -7.63 12.08
N ALA A 98 10.40 -7.59 11.97
CA ALA A 98 11.21 -6.51 12.56
C ALA A 98 10.82 -5.13 12.00
N GLU A 99 10.50 -5.05 10.71
CA GLU A 99 9.98 -3.84 10.08
C GLU A 99 8.67 -3.37 10.71
N GLU A 100 7.69 -4.27 10.88
CA GLU A 100 6.40 -3.93 11.51
C GLU A 100 6.61 -3.50 12.98
N CYS A 101 7.56 -4.12 13.69
CA CYS A 101 7.92 -3.71 15.05
C CYS A 101 8.53 -2.31 15.10
N TYR A 102 9.42 -1.99 14.16
CA TYR A 102 10.05 -0.69 14.09
C TYR A 102 9.04 0.41 13.76
N TYR A 103 8.14 0.19 12.79
CA TYR A 103 7.06 1.14 12.49
C TYR A 103 6.09 1.29 13.65
N HIS A 104 5.74 0.20 14.32
CA HIS A 104 4.90 0.25 15.52
C HIS A 104 5.59 1.07 16.62
N GLN A 105 6.88 0.88 16.87
CA GLN A 105 7.62 1.67 17.84
C GLN A 105 7.60 3.17 17.50
N ILE A 106 7.96 3.54 16.26
CA ILE A 106 7.91 4.95 15.81
C ILE A 106 6.51 5.52 16.02
N PHE A 107 5.48 4.76 15.67
CA PHE A 107 4.10 5.18 15.84
C PHE A 107 3.76 5.45 17.31
N MET A 108 4.12 4.55 18.22
CA MET A 108 3.89 4.73 19.66
C MET A 108 4.68 5.93 20.22
N ASP A 109 5.86 6.22 19.68
CA ASP A 109 6.70 7.33 20.12
C ASP A 109 6.22 8.70 19.60
N VAL A 110 5.59 8.74 18.41
CA VAL A 110 5.18 9.99 17.74
C VAL A 110 3.81 10.48 18.21
N PHE A 111 2.87 9.58 18.51
CA PHE A 111 1.51 9.97 18.85
C PHE A 111 1.30 10.03 20.37
N GLU A 112 0.75 11.16 20.85
CA GLU A 112 0.42 11.32 22.28
C GLU A 112 -0.67 10.35 22.76
N GLN A 113 -1.59 9.96 21.87
CA GLN A 113 -2.72 9.06 22.17
C GLN A 113 -2.82 7.93 21.13
N PRO A 114 -1.86 6.99 21.10
CA PRO A 114 -1.76 5.99 20.04
C PRO A 114 -2.94 4.99 20.08
N GLU A 115 -3.45 4.65 21.26
CA GLU A 115 -4.60 3.76 21.49
C GLU A 115 -5.83 4.13 20.63
N SER A 116 -6.18 5.43 20.58
CA SER A 116 -7.35 5.91 19.82
C SER A 116 -7.18 5.72 18.32
N ILE A 117 -5.95 5.80 17.82
CA ILE A 117 -5.65 5.58 16.40
C ILE A 117 -5.58 4.09 16.11
N LEU A 118 -4.94 3.30 16.98
CA LEU A 118 -4.85 1.83 16.86
C LEU A 118 -6.22 1.15 16.83
N ALA A 119 -7.22 1.68 17.55
CA ALA A 119 -8.59 1.19 17.51
C ALA A 119 -9.22 1.23 16.09
N ASN A 120 -8.65 2.01 15.17
CA ASN A 120 -9.10 2.11 13.78
C ASN A 120 -8.24 1.29 12.80
N VAL A 121 -7.19 0.62 13.29
CA VAL A 121 -6.31 -0.20 12.45
C VAL A 121 -6.93 -1.58 12.26
N ALA A 122 -7.34 -1.88 11.03
CA ALA A 122 -7.84 -3.19 10.66
C ALA A 122 -6.70 -4.13 10.20
N ARG A 123 -6.79 -5.42 10.56
CA ARG A 123 -5.87 -6.46 10.07
C ARG A 123 -6.54 -7.25 8.94
N TRP A 124 -5.90 -7.25 7.77
CA TRP A 124 -6.45 -7.95 6.60
C TRP A 124 -6.58 -9.46 6.83
N SER A 125 -5.66 -10.08 7.56
CA SER A 125 -5.69 -11.51 7.91
C SER A 125 -6.86 -11.92 8.81
N GLU A 126 -7.61 -10.96 9.35
CA GLU A 126 -8.69 -11.19 10.32
C GLU A 126 -10.07 -10.87 9.72
N ARG A 127 -10.15 -10.50 8.44
CA ARG A 127 -11.44 -10.30 7.78
C ARG A 127 -12.08 -11.64 7.42
N PRO A 128 -13.38 -11.85 7.71
CA PRO A 128 -14.11 -12.99 7.19
C PRO A 128 -14.09 -12.96 5.65
N VAL A 129 -13.90 -14.13 5.05
CA VAL A 129 -14.04 -14.34 3.59
C VAL A 129 -15.50 -14.22 3.19
#